data_AF-A0A250FQ94-F1
#
_entry.id   AF-A0A250FQ94-F1
#
_cell.length_a   1.000
_cell.length_b   1.000
_cell.length_c   1.000
_cell.angle_alpha   90.00
_cell.angle_beta   90.00
_cell.angle_gamma   90.00
#
_symmetry.space_group_name_H-M   'P 1'
#
loop_
_entity.id
_entity.type
_entity.pdbx_description
1 polymer ?
#
loop_
_entity_poly.entity_id
_entity_poly.type
_entity_poly.pdbx_seq_one_letter_code
_entity_poly.pdbx_strand_id
1 'polypeptide(L)'
;MKNNYQLFKDWETEKSHLLAEGLKIKAEEHIAIEKCFDFLLESHKDFNTFDDQMNELPHTDEKRDILEASLQDMFNHLPPLSQVAEVYILAKTLFYYNIVQTNFLKGTYVETIFALPLAKMYAQKSSTPIDVTQILLITDYLRESLRVGHNGKLLEDLLELIKDKALQKVWTRKQEAHLLQNLLYIHQKIDYCSNLKTLREVCKYVQKETAPSFLQTISNYNHQYRQGGMQMVEIILHTAFSKDIYLNFQLKNEFLILLDGLTGKNPKPTWIKKWKNIQERIDNKVLENVISQIEALKHYKILHLTEEGKEITYAISDDVATSILKGVQWIREDLSGTLIAKTSKTKEETPEMMQKKIKQELEELLLQKTQGNIDLKMYLLKKKELEKILVTD
;
A
#
# COMPACT_ATOMS: atom_id res chain seq x y z
N MET A 1 -10.41 20.32 -21.72
CA MET A 1 -10.30 19.60 -20.43
C MET A 1 -11.69 19.25 -19.96
N LYS A 2 -11.95 18.02 -19.50
CA LYS A 2 -13.18 17.72 -18.74
C LYS A 2 -13.26 18.69 -17.56
N ASN A 3 -14.43 19.25 -17.28
CA ASN A 3 -14.61 20.08 -16.09
C ASN A 3 -14.69 19.15 -14.86
N ASN A 4 -13.54 18.58 -14.45
CA ASN A 4 -13.45 17.67 -13.32
C ASN A 4 -13.89 18.34 -12.01
N TYR A 5 -13.81 19.67 -11.93
CA TYR A 5 -14.37 20.43 -10.80
C TYR A 5 -15.89 20.37 -10.75
N GLN A 6 -16.58 20.55 -11.88
CA GLN A 6 -18.03 20.42 -11.90
C GLN A 6 -18.47 18.98 -11.61
N LEU A 7 -17.80 18.00 -12.23
CA LEU A 7 -18.06 16.58 -11.97
C LEU A 7 -17.86 16.24 -10.49
N PHE A 8 -16.76 16.74 -9.90
CA PHE A 8 -16.50 16.59 -8.47
C PHE A 8 -17.58 17.23 -7.63
N LYS A 9 -17.93 18.50 -7.90
CA LYS A 9 -18.89 19.29 -7.13
C LYS A 9 -20.27 18.66 -7.13
N ASP A 10 -20.77 18.26 -8.30
CA ASP A 10 -22.08 17.62 -8.45
C ASP A 10 -22.13 16.30 -7.67
N TRP A 11 -21.08 15.49 -7.83
CA TRP A 11 -20.97 14.21 -7.14
C TRP A 11 -20.84 14.38 -5.61
N GLU A 12 -19.95 15.26 -5.18
CA GLU A 12 -19.70 15.56 -3.77
C GLU A 12 -20.96 16.09 -3.09
N THR A 13 -21.69 17.02 -3.73
CA THR A 13 -22.95 17.58 -3.21
C THR A 13 -24.01 16.49 -2.99
N GLU A 14 -24.15 15.57 -3.95
CA GLU A 14 -25.10 14.45 -3.82
C GLU A 14 -24.73 13.54 -2.65
N LYS A 15 -23.45 13.13 -2.56
CA LYS A 15 -23.00 12.16 -1.54
C LYS A 15 -22.91 12.78 -0.14
N SER A 16 -22.53 14.05 -0.05
CA SER A 16 -22.43 14.78 1.20
C SER A 16 -23.82 15.04 1.79
N HIS A 17 -24.83 15.32 0.95
CA HIS A 17 -26.22 15.41 1.38
C HIS A 17 -26.72 14.10 2.03
N LEU A 18 -26.48 12.95 1.40
CA LEU A 18 -26.86 11.64 1.97
C LEU A 18 -26.17 11.38 3.31
N LEU A 19 -24.90 11.76 3.44
CA LEU A 19 -24.16 11.66 4.71
C LEU A 19 -24.76 12.57 5.78
N ALA A 20 -25.07 13.83 5.44
CA ALA A 20 -25.66 14.81 6.35
C ALA A 20 -27.04 14.36 6.86
N GLU A 21 -27.88 13.80 5.98
CA GLU A 21 -29.15 13.19 6.34
C GLU A 21 -28.96 11.99 7.28
N GLY A 22 -28.03 11.10 6.96
CA GLY A 22 -27.71 9.93 7.78
C GLY A 22 -27.21 10.30 9.18
N LEU A 23 -26.40 11.35 9.29
CA LEU A 23 -25.88 11.89 10.56
C LEU A 23 -26.89 12.79 11.29
N LYS A 24 -27.98 13.20 10.62
CA LYS A 24 -29.02 14.11 11.14
C LYS A 24 -28.47 15.47 11.58
N ILE A 25 -27.63 16.06 10.74
CA ILE A 25 -27.03 17.38 10.97
C ILE A 25 -28.12 18.45 10.85
N LYS A 26 -28.04 19.50 11.68
CA LYS A 26 -28.95 20.64 11.55
C LYS A 26 -28.69 21.40 10.26
N ALA A 27 -29.73 21.97 9.66
CA ALA A 27 -29.62 22.67 8.38
C ALA A 27 -28.61 23.83 8.45
N GLU A 28 -28.59 24.58 9.54
CA GLU A 28 -27.69 25.71 9.73
C GLU A 28 -26.21 25.27 9.82
N GLU A 29 -25.95 24.16 10.53
CA GLU A 29 -24.62 23.56 10.64
C GLU A 29 -24.15 23.01 9.29
N HIS A 30 -25.03 22.30 8.59
CA HIS A 30 -24.75 21.77 7.26
C HIS A 30 -24.40 22.90 6.28
N ILE A 31 -25.21 23.96 6.20
CA ILE A 31 -24.96 25.12 5.33
C ILE A 31 -23.63 25.82 5.69
N ALA A 32 -23.31 25.97 6.98
CA ALA A 32 -22.05 26.58 7.40
C ALA A 32 -20.83 25.76 6.95
N ILE A 33 -20.91 24.43 7.08
CA ILE A 33 -19.83 23.52 6.71
C ILE A 33 -19.67 23.47 5.19
N GLU A 34 -20.77 23.35 4.43
CA GLU A 34 -20.72 23.34 2.97
C GLU A 34 -20.05 24.60 2.41
N LYS A 35 -20.35 25.78 2.97
CA LYS A 35 -19.70 27.04 2.56
C LYS A 35 -18.18 27.00 2.72
N CYS A 36 -17.65 26.35 3.76
CA CYS A 36 -16.21 26.21 3.94
C CYS A 36 -15.58 25.32 2.86
N PHE A 37 -16.20 24.18 2.56
CA PHE A 37 -15.69 23.25 1.54
C PHE A 37 -15.90 23.78 0.11
N ASP A 38 -16.98 24.52 -0.15
CA ASP A 38 -17.18 25.26 -1.39
C ASP A 38 -16.10 26.32 -1.59
N PHE A 39 -15.81 27.13 -0.57
CA PHE A 39 -14.73 28.11 -0.66
C PHE A 39 -13.38 27.44 -0.92
N LEU A 40 -13.10 26.31 -0.26
CA LEU A 40 -11.87 25.54 -0.49
C LEU A 40 -11.79 25.07 -1.95
N LEU A 41 -12.89 24.54 -2.50
CA LEU A 41 -12.94 24.05 -3.88
C LEU A 41 -12.81 25.17 -4.91
N GLU A 42 -13.53 26.29 -4.74
CA GLU A 42 -13.44 27.44 -5.66
C GLU A 42 -12.05 28.09 -5.56
N SER A 43 -11.48 28.21 -4.35
CA SER A 43 -10.09 28.70 -4.17
C SER A 43 -9.09 27.80 -4.89
N HIS A 44 -9.24 26.46 -4.80
CA HIS A 44 -8.39 25.51 -5.50
C HIS A 44 -8.55 25.63 -7.04
N LYS A 45 -9.78 25.84 -7.50
CA LYS A 45 -10.12 26.05 -8.91
C LYS A 45 -9.57 27.36 -9.47
N ASP A 46 -9.52 28.42 -8.68
CA ASP A 46 -9.02 29.74 -9.11
C ASP A 46 -7.51 29.89 -8.87
N PHE A 47 -6.91 28.99 -8.09
CA PHE A 47 -5.47 29.01 -7.84
C PHE A 47 -4.68 28.68 -9.11
N ASN A 48 -3.90 29.63 -9.62
CA ASN A 48 -3.04 29.43 -10.78
C ASN A 48 -1.90 28.46 -10.41
N THR A 49 -1.59 27.54 -11.31
CA THR A 49 -0.46 26.62 -11.16
C THR A 49 0.86 27.40 -11.17
N PHE A 50 1.88 26.93 -10.44
CA PHE A 50 3.18 27.60 -10.32
C PHE A 50 3.85 27.89 -11.67
N ASP A 51 3.60 27.03 -12.67
CA ASP A 51 4.12 27.21 -14.03
C ASP A 51 3.59 28.47 -14.71
N ASP A 52 2.41 28.98 -14.33
CA ASP A 52 1.85 30.23 -14.85
C ASP A 52 2.39 31.48 -14.12
N GLN A 53 2.99 31.32 -12.93
CA GLN A 53 3.47 32.42 -12.09
C GLN A 53 4.99 32.58 -12.04
N MET A 54 5.76 31.55 -12.44
CA MET A 54 7.24 31.59 -12.43
C MET A 54 7.84 32.67 -13.34
N ASN A 55 7.06 33.25 -14.26
CA ASN A 55 7.53 34.30 -15.15
C ASN A 55 7.18 35.74 -14.73
N GLU A 56 6.32 36.03 -13.73
CA GLU A 56 5.77 37.40 -13.64
C GLU A 56 5.56 38.08 -12.27
N LEU A 57 5.71 37.46 -11.09
CA LEU A 57 5.34 38.19 -9.86
C LEU A 57 6.37 38.17 -8.70
N PRO A 58 6.81 39.34 -8.21
CA PRO A 58 7.37 39.45 -6.86
C PRO A 58 6.25 39.20 -5.82
N HIS A 59 6.61 38.68 -4.63
CA HIS A 59 5.71 38.39 -3.47
C HIS A 59 4.86 37.10 -3.54
N THR A 60 5.32 36.05 -4.22
CA THR A 60 4.65 34.74 -4.30
C THR A 60 4.49 34.05 -2.94
N ASP A 61 5.47 34.18 -2.03
CA ASP A 61 5.41 33.57 -0.70
C ASP A 61 4.36 34.25 0.20
N GLU A 62 4.25 35.58 0.16
CA GLU A 62 3.26 36.33 0.95
C GLU A 62 1.81 35.98 0.54
N LYS A 63 1.54 35.85 -0.77
CA LYS A 63 0.21 35.46 -1.28
C LYS A 63 -0.17 34.05 -0.85
N ARG A 64 0.82 33.14 -0.82
CA ARG A 64 0.62 31.77 -0.34
C ARG A 64 0.29 31.75 1.15
N ASP A 65 1.04 32.49 1.97
CA ASP A 65 0.81 32.56 3.41
C ASP A 65 -0.57 33.15 3.74
N ILE A 66 -0.99 34.18 3.00
CA ILE A 66 -2.34 34.78 3.13
C ILE A 66 -3.43 33.76 2.79
N LEU A 67 -3.26 32.99 1.70
CA LEU A 67 -4.24 31.99 1.31
C LEU A 67 -4.30 30.83 2.31
N GLU A 68 -3.15 30.31 2.77
CA GLU A 68 -3.12 29.27 3.81
C GLU A 68 -3.79 29.76 5.10
N ALA A 69 -3.45 30.98 5.54
CA ALA A 69 -4.07 31.59 6.71
C ALA A 69 -5.58 31.72 6.53
N SER A 70 -6.05 32.18 5.37
CA SER A 70 -7.49 32.32 5.07
C SER A 70 -8.21 30.97 5.06
N LEU A 71 -7.62 29.93 4.45
CA LEU A 71 -8.16 28.58 4.45
C LEU A 71 -8.27 28.01 5.87
N GLN A 72 -7.26 28.24 6.71
CA GLN A 72 -7.28 27.82 8.11
C GLN A 72 -8.31 28.61 8.93
N ASP A 73 -8.41 29.91 8.68
CA ASP A 73 -9.26 30.84 9.41
C ASP A 73 -10.74 30.52 9.25
N MET A 74 -11.16 30.12 8.06
CA MET A 74 -12.55 29.71 7.81
C MET A 74 -13.00 28.57 8.71
N PHE A 75 -12.17 27.55 8.93
CA PHE A 75 -12.51 26.43 9.79
C PHE A 75 -12.48 26.82 11.27
N ASN A 76 -11.59 27.73 11.66
CA ASN A 76 -11.50 28.25 13.02
C ASN A 76 -12.72 29.10 13.41
N HIS A 77 -13.39 29.73 12.43
CA HIS A 77 -14.55 30.59 12.62
C HIS A 77 -15.90 29.88 12.45
N LEU A 78 -15.91 28.55 12.29
CA LEU A 78 -17.16 27.79 12.36
C LEU A 78 -17.83 28.01 13.72
N PRO A 79 -19.17 28.18 13.75
CA PRO A 79 -19.91 28.30 15.01
C PRO A 79 -19.73 27.03 15.85
N PRO A 80 -20.03 27.05 17.16
CA PRO A 80 -20.03 25.84 17.96
C PRO A 80 -20.91 24.75 17.32
N LEU A 81 -20.29 23.63 16.97
CA LEU A 81 -20.94 22.54 16.23
C LEU A 81 -21.38 21.43 17.17
N SER A 82 -22.46 20.75 16.79
CA SER A 82 -22.85 19.48 17.36
C SER A 82 -21.81 18.38 17.08
N GLN A 83 -21.76 17.35 17.92
CA GLN A 83 -20.84 16.23 17.71
C GLN A 83 -21.04 15.55 16.35
N VAL A 84 -22.28 15.43 15.88
CA VAL A 84 -22.57 14.81 14.56
C VAL A 84 -22.09 15.69 13.40
N ALA A 85 -22.10 17.01 13.56
CA ALA A 85 -21.49 17.93 12.60
C ALA A 85 -19.95 17.83 12.57
N GLU A 86 -19.31 17.55 13.70
CA GLU A 86 -17.86 17.29 13.75
C GLU A 86 -17.47 15.99 13.03
N VAL A 87 -18.29 14.94 13.16
CA VAL A 87 -18.14 13.68 12.41
C VAL A 87 -18.26 13.93 10.90
N TYR A 88 -19.20 14.79 10.50
CA TYR A 88 -19.39 15.17 9.10
C TYR A 88 -18.18 15.92 8.52
N ILE A 89 -17.67 16.91 9.24
CA ILE A 89 -16.44 17.63 8.85
C ILE A 89 -15.30 16.64 8.68
N LEU A 90 -15.11 15.70 9.60
CA LEU A 90 -14.05 14.71 9.51
C LEU A 90 -14.16 13.87 8.22
N ALA A 91 -15.37 13.42 7.88
CA ALA A 91 -15.63 12.65 6.67
C ALA A 91 -15.30 13.45 5.40
N LYS A 92 -15.80 14.69 5.30
CA LYS A 92 -15.49 15.59 4.18
C LYS A 92 -14.00 15.91 4.10
N THR A 93 -13.35 16.13 5.25
CA THR A 93 -11.90 16.37 5.33
C THR A 93 -11.13 15.24 4.70
N LEU A 94 -11.43 13.98 5.06
CA LEU A 94 -10.79 12.80 4.48
C LEU A 94 -10.99 12.73 2.95
N PHE A 95 -12.21 12.99 2.48
CA PHE A 95 -12.55 12.94 1.05
C PHE A 95 -11.82 14.03 0.25
N TYR A 96 -11.87 15.28 0.71
CA TYR A 96 -11.21 16.40 0.05
C TYR A 96 -9.68 16.26 0.12
N TYR A 97 -9.14 15.82 1.26
CA TYR A 97 -7.70 15.59 1.40
C TYR A 97 -7.22 14.56 0.39
N ASN A 98 -7.93 13.45 0.27
CA ASN A 98 -7.65 12.43 -0.73
C ASN A 98 -7.68 12.99 -2.16
N ILE A 99 -8.71 13.77 -2.51
CA ILE A 99 -8.89 14.25 -3.88
C ILE A 99 -7.87 15.32 -4.25
N VAL A 100 -7.55 16.22 -3.31
CA VAL A 100 -6.49 17.23 -3.47
C VAL A 100 -5.12 16.57 -3.62
N GLN A 101 -4.88 15.40 -3.04
CA GLN A 101 -3.65 14.63 -3.24
C GLN A 101 -3.61 13.80 -4.52
N THR A 102 -4.62 13.96 -5.38
CA THR A 102 -4.67 13.28 -6.67
C THR A 102 -4.62 14.31 -7.78
N ASN A 103 -4.12 13.90 -8.94
CA ASN A 103 -4.18 14.69 -10.16
C ASN A 103 -5.62 14.75 -10.76
N PHE A 104 -6.68 14.46 -9.99
CA PHE A 104 -8.07 14.48 -10.47
C PHE A 104 -8.55 15.91 -10.78
N LEU A 105 -8.22 16.89 -9.93
CA LEU A 105 -8.66 18.29 -10.08
C LEU A 105 -7.60 19.15 -10.78
N LYS A 106 -6.44 19.34 -10.14
CA LYS A 106 -5.24 20.03 -10.66
C LYS A 106 -4.00 19.33 -10.11
N GLY A 107 -2.85 19.53 -10.76
CA GLY A 107 -1.61 18.80 -10.47
C GLY A 107 -0.82 19.26 -9.25
N THR A 108 0.25 18.50 -8.99
CA THR A 108 1.09 18.41 -7.78
C THR A 108 1.47 19.69 -7.03
N TYR A 109 1.68 20.81 -7.71
CA TYR A 109 2.08 22.03 -6.99
C TYR A 109 0.93 22.63 -6.15
N VAL A 110 -0.30 22.59 -6.67
CA VAL A 110 -1.48 23.13 -5.98
C VAL A 110 -1.81 22.28 -4.76
N GLU A 111 -1.55 20.98 -4.84
CA GLU A 111 -1.89 19.99 -3.80
C GLU A 111 -1.33 20.37 -2.42
N THR A 112 -0.09 20.87 -2.34
CA THR A 112 0.59 21.11 -1.06
C THR A 112 -0.10 22.20 -0.23
N ILE A 113 -0.55 23.28 -0.87
CA ILE A 113 -1.18 24.43 -0.19
C ILE A 113 -2.54 24.04 0.39
N PHE A 114 -3.32 23.25 -0.36
CA PHE A 114 -4.68 22.86 0.04
C PHE A 114 -4.70 21.60 0.92
N ALA A 115 -3.72 20.71 0.79
CA ALA A 115 -3.60 19.51 1.63
C ALA A 115 -3.23 19.86 3.08
N LEU A 116 -2.46 20.92 3.31
CA LEU A 116 -1.98 21.26 4.66
C LEU A 116 -3.10 21.68 5.63
N PRO A 117 -4.02 22.62 5.28
CA PRO A 117 -5.18 22.93 6.12
C PRO A 117 -6.06 21.70 6.39
N LEU A 118 -6.26 20.85 5.38
CA LEU A 118 -7.03 19.61 5.52
C LEU A 118 -6.35 18.61 6.48
N ALA A 119 -5.02 18.48 6.41
CA ALA A 119 -4.25 17.64 7.34
C ALA A 119 -4.32 18.18 8.78
N LYS A 120 -4.22 19.50 8.97
CA LYS A 120 -4.39 20.16 10.28
C LYS A 120 -5.80 19.90 10.83
N MET A 121 -6.83 20.05 10.00
CA MET A 121 -8.21 19.77 10.37
C MET A 121 -8.42 18.29 10.74
N TYR A 122 -7.87 17.35 9.95
CA TYR A 122 -7.91 15.93 10.29
C TYR A 122 -7.27 15.67 11.67
N ALA A 123 -6.08 16.22 11.92
CA ALA A 123 -5.39 16.05 13.20
C ALA A 123 -6.19 16.61 14.39
N GLN A 124 -6.91 17.72 14.20
CA GLN A 124 -7.78 18.29 15.23
C GLN A 124 -9.02 17.45 15.49
N LYS A 125 -9.64 16.89 14.43
CA LYS A 125 -10.95 16.24 14.50
C LYS A 125 -10.89 14.71 14.62
N SER A 126 -9.74 14.08 14.39
CA SER A 126 -9.58 12.61 14.44
C SER A 126 -9.94 12.01 15.80
N SER A 127 -9.80 12.79 16.88
CA SER A 127 -10.17 12.42 18.25
C SER A 127 -11.67 12.51 18.56
N THR A 128 -12.49 13.07 17.65
CA THR A 128 -13.95 13.17 17.81
C THR A 128 -14.53 11.78 18.11
N PRO A 129 -15.37 11.59 19.14
CA PRO A 129 -15.96 10.29 19.41
C PRO A 129 -16.93 9.89 18.29
N ILE A 130 -16.76 8.67 17.74
CA ILE A 130 -17.55 8.15 16.62
C ILE A 130 -18.12 6.78 17.02
N ASP A 131 -19.40 6.55 16.75
CA ASP A 131 -20.02 5.25 16.94
C ASP A 131 -19.99 4.36 15.68
N VAL A 132 -20.43 3.11 15.83
CA VAL A 132 -20.43 2.12 14.74
C VAL A 132 -21.26 2.60 13.54
N THR A 133 -22.44 3.18 13.77
CA THR A 133 -23.31 3.67 12.70
C THR A 133 -22.64 4.80 11.94
N GLN A 134 -22.01 5.72 12.66
CA GLN A 134 -21.28 6.85 12.09
C GLN A 134 -20.05 6.37 11.30
N ILE A 135 -19.30 5.36 11.77
CA ILE A 135 -18.20 4.76 10.99
C ILE A 135 -18.73 4.19 9.68
N LEU A 136 -19.85 3.46 9.71
CA LEU A 136 -20.44 2.90 8.50
C LEU A 136 -20.85 4.01 7.52
N LEU A 137 -21.52 5.06 7.99
CA LEU A 137 -21.88 6.22 7.17
C LEU A 137 -20.66 6.92 6.56
N ILE A 138 -19.58 7.11 7.34
CA ILE A 138 -18.31 7.65 6.82
C ILE A 138 -17.77 6.74 5.71
N THR A 139 -17.72 5.43 5.94
CA THR A 139 -17.17 4.50 4.94
C THR A 139 -18.04 4.38 3.70
N ASP A 140 -19.37 4.51 3.84
CA ASP A 140 -20.32 4.59 2.73
C ASP A 140 -20.11 5.86 1.92
N TYR A 141 -19.82 6.99 2.56
CA TYR A 141 -19.48 8.22 1.88
C TYR A 141 -18.12 8.13 1.14
N LEU A 142 -17.07 7.64 1.83
CA LEU A 142 -15.71 7.58 1.29
C LEU A 142 -15.54 6.52 0.18
N ARG A 143 -16.32 5.43 0.19
CA ARG A 143 -16.28 4.45 -0.91
C ARG A 143 -16.70 5.06 -2.24
N GLU A 144 -17.49 6.14 -2.21
CA GLU A 144 -17.97 6.85 -3.40
C GLU A 144 -16.91 7.82 -3.95
N SER A 145 -15.71 7.92 -3.34
CA SER A 145 -14.63 8.72 -3.92
C SER A 145 -14.37 8.33 -5.37
N LEU A 146 -14.24 9.34 -6.23
CA LEU A 146 -14.03 9.16 -7.67
C LEU A 146 -12.63 8.60 -7.99
N ARG A 147 -11.68 8.88 -7.10
CA ARG A 147 -10.27 8.53 -7.20
C ARG A 147 -9.70 8.36 -5.79
N VAL A 148 -8.77 7.42 -5.56
CA VAL A 148 -8.04 7.31 -4.29
C VAL A 148 -6.55 7.46 -4.56
N GLY A 149 -5.93 8.41 -3.86
CA GLY A 149 -4.54 8.77 -4.09
C GLY A 149 -3.54 7.63 -3.86
N HIS A 150 -2.31 7.86 -4.31
CA HIS A 150 -1.20 6.90 -4.24
C HIS A 150 -1.07 6.23 -2.87
N ASN A 151 -0.82 4.92 -2.88
CA ASN A 151 -0.69 4.05 -1.71
C ASN A 151 -1.88 4.01 -0.75
N GLY A 152 -3.01 4.63 -1.09
CA GLY A 152 -4.23 4.56 -0.31
C GLY A 152 -4.15 5.28 1.04
N LYS A 153 -3.54 6.48 1.10
CA LYS A 153 -3.49 7.28 2.34
C LYS A 153 -4.87 7.47 2.98
N LEU A 154 -5.91 7.72 2.17
CA LEU A 154 -7.31 7.73 2.62
C LEU A 154 -7.69 6.49 3.43
N LEU A 155 -7.31 5.31 2.91
CA LEU A 155 -7.60 4.04 3.54
C LEU A 155 -6.76 3.85 4.81
N GLU A 156 -5.50 4.29 4.83
CA GLU A 156 -4.68 4.27 6.05
C GLU A 156 -5.29 5.12 7.16
N ASP A 157 -5.66 6.37 6.87
CA ASP A 157 -6.29 7.29 7.83
C ASP A 157 -7.62 6.75 8.33
N LEU A 158 -8.43 6.19 7.43
CA LEU A 158 -9.69 5.54 7.79
C LEU A 158 -9.47 4.30 8.68
N LEU A 159 -8.47 3.48 8.39
CA LEU A 159 -8.14 2.30 9.21
C LEU A 159 -7.61 2.71 10.59
N GLU A 160 -6.85 3.80 10.70
CA GLU A 160 -6.42 4.36 11.99
C GLU A 160 -7.62 4.86 12.80
N LEU A 161 -8.52 5.61 12.16
CA LEU A 161 -9.77 6.07 12.76
C LEU A 161 -10.63 4.92 13.28
N ILE A 162 -10.68 3.80 12.53
CA ILE A 162 -11.40 2.59 12.92
C ILE A 162 -10.66 1.87 14.05
N LYS A 163 -9.34 1.71 13.97
CA LYS A 163 -8.55 0.89 14.90
C LYS A 163 -8.73 1.32 16.36
N ASP A 164 -8.67 2.62 16.63
CA ASP A 164 -8.77 3.15 18.00
C ASP A 164 -10.21 3.10 18.55
N LYS A 165 -11.21 3.05 17.65
CA LYS A 165 -12.64 3.16 17.99
C LYS A 165 -13.38 1.82 17.90
N ALA A 166 -12.85 0.86 17.14
CA ALA A 166 -13.34 -0.51 17.03
C ALA A 166 -13.02 -1.35 18.28
N LEU A 167 -11.98 -0.99 19.04
CA LEU A 167 -11.62 -1.65 20.30
C LEU A 167 -12.67 -1.50 21.41
N GLN A 168 -13.66 -0.63 21.23
CA GLN A 168 -14.66 -0.32 22.26
C GLN A 168 -16.07 -0.89 22.00
N LYS A 169 -16.34 -1.54 20.85
CA LYS A 169 -17.72 -1.96 20.49
C LYS A 169 -17.82 -3.33 19.81
N VAL A 170 -18.87 -4.08 20.15
CA VAL A 170 -19.24 -5.35 19.52
C VAL A 170 -19.94 -5.05 18.18
N TRP A 171 -19.26 -5.33 17.06
CA TRP A 171 -19.85 -5.25 15.72
C TRP A 171 -20.77 -6.44 15.49
N THR A 172 -21.92 -6.23 14.85
CA THR A 172 -22.67 -7.37 14.30
C THR A 172 -21.95 -7.89 13.05
N ARG A 173 -22.11 -9.19 12.74
CA ARG A 173 -21.50 -9.80 11.53
C ARG A 173 -21.88 -9.07 10.24
N LYS A 174 -23.10 -8.52 10.16
CA LYS A 174 -23.56 -7.74 8.99
C LYS A 174 -22.84 -6.39 8.88
N GLN A 175 -22.67 -5.69 9.99
CA GLN A 175 -21.97 -4.41 10.02
C GLN A 175 -20.47 -4.58 9.72
N GLU A 176 -19.84 -5.62 10.27
CA GLU A 176 -18.45 -5.97 9.97
C GLU A 176 -18.27 -6.26 8.47
N ALA A 177 -19.14 -7.09 7.89
CA ALA A 177 -19.06 -7.40 6.47
C ALA A 177 -19.27 -6.16 5.58
N HIS A 178 -20.22 -5.29 5.93
CA HIS A 178 -20.47 -4.03 5.22
C HIS A 178 -19.26 -3.09 5.29
N LEU A 179 -18.66 -2.93 6.47
CA LEU A 179 -17.43 -2.18 6.66
C LEU A 179 -16.30 -2.72 5.78
N LEU A 180 -16.05 -4.02 5.85
CA LEU A 180 -14.97 -4.66 5.09
C LEU A 180 -15.17 -4.54 3.58
N GLN A 181 -16.43 -4.64 3.12
CA GLN A 181 -16.77 -4.40 1.72
C GLN A 181 -16.43 -2.96 1.31
N ASN A 182 -16.83 -1.96 2.09
CA ASN A 182 -16.50 -0.56 1.81
C ASN A 182 -14.99 -0.32 1.78
N LEU A 183 -14.24 -0.85 2.75
CA LEU A 183 -12.77 -0.75 2.78
C LEU A 183 -12.11 -1.39 1.56
N LEU A 184 -12.61 -2.54 1.12
CA LEU A 184 -12.12 -3.22 -0.08
C LEU A 184 -12.44 -2.42 -1.35
N TYR A 185 -13.64 -1.84 -1.45
CA TYR A 185 -14.02 -0.98 -2.57
C TYR A 185 -13.15 0.28 -2.64
N ILE A 186 -12.82 0.90 -1.50
CA ILE A 186 -11.86 2.02 -1.46
C ILE A 186 -10.49 1.56 -1.96
N HIS A 187 -10.02 0.38 -1.52
CA HIS A 187 -8.74 -0.16 -1.98
C HIS A 187 -8.70 -0.39 -3.50
N GLN A 188 -9.79 -0.88 -4.09
CA GLN A 188 -9.89 -1.11 -5.54
C GLN A 188 -9.72 0.17 -6.37
N LYS A 189 -9.97 1.35 -5.78
CA LYS A 189 -9.87 2.66 -6.42
C LYS A 189 -8.54 3.37 -6.20
N ILE A 190 -7.56 2.72 -5.55
CA ILE A 190 -6.22 3.29 -5.35
C ILE A 190 -5.54 3.41 -6.71
N ASP A 191 -5.02 4.58 -7.03
CA ASP A 191 -4.37 4.84 -8.33
C ASP A 191 -3.14 3.96 -8.57
N TYR A 192 -2.35 3.79 -7.51
CA TYR A 192 -1.08 3.09 -7.54
C TYR A 192 -0.74 2.52 -6.16
N CYS A 193 -0.36 1.24 -6.13
CA CYS A 193 0.10 0.54 -4.93
C CYS A 193 1.58 0.18 -5.07
N SER A 194 2.44 0.81 -4.27
CA SER A 194 3.87 0.42 -4.18
C SER A 194 4.09 -0.86 -3.35
N ASN A 195 3.11 -1.27 -2.56
CA ASN A 195 3.16 -2.45 -1.70
C ASN A 195 1.75 -2.92 -1.34
N LEU A 196 1.64 -4.09 -0.69
CA LEU A 196 0.35 -4.66 -0.29
C LEU A 196 -0.06 -4.34 1.17
N LYS A 197 0.53 -3.33 1.82
CA LYS A 197 0.28 -3.02 3.25
C LYS A 197 -1.20 -2.75 3.51
N THR A 198 -1.82 -1.83 2.77
CA THR A 198 -3.21 -1.43 2.98
C THR A 198 -4.18 -2.58 2.73
N LEU A 199 -4.02 -3.36 1.66
CA LEU A 199 -4.80 -4.57 1.42
C LEU A 199 -4.70 -5.57 2.59
N ARG A 200 -3.48 -5.79 3.12
CA ARG A 200 -3.28 -6.67 4.26
C ARG A 200 -3.95 -6.16 5.52
N GLU A 201 -3.91 -4.86 5.79
CA GLU A 201 -4.63 -4.30 6.94
C GLU A 201 -6.12 -4.55 6.83
N VAL A 202 -6.74 -4.37 5.65
CA VAL A 202 -8.15 -4.73 5.42
C VAL A 202 -8.38 -6.22 5.69
N CYS A 203 -7.49 -7.09 5.19
CA CYS A 203 -7.61 -8.54 5.38
C CYS A 203 -7.44 -8.99 6.85
N LYS A 204 -6.75 -8.22 7.71
CA LYS A 204 -6.58 -8.54 9.14
C LYS A 204 -7.87 -8.44 9.94
N TYR A 205 -8.83 -7.63 9.47
CA TYR A 205 -10.13 -7.50 10.13
C TYR A 205 -11.06 -8.69 9.85
N VAL A 206 -10.70 -9.61 8.95
CA VAL A 206 -11.47 -10.81 8.66
C VAL A 206 -11.27 -11.85 9.76
N GLN A 207 -12.35 -12.21 10.43
CA GLN A 207 -12.43 -13.24 11.46
C GLN A 207 -13.02 -14.54 10.91
N LYS A 208 -12.85 -15.65 11.64
CA LYS A 208 -13.44 -16.96 11.27
C LYS A 208 -14.97 -16.93 11.15
N GLU A 209 -15.62 -15.93 11.72
CA GLU A 209 -17.07 -15.75 11.72
C GLU A 209 -17.55 -14.63 10.79
N THR A 210 -16.65 -13.99 10.04
CA THR A 210 -17.01 -12.93 9.09
C THR A 210 -18.05 -13.46 8.09
N ALA A 211 -19.02 -12.62 7.73
CA ALA A 211 -20.11 -13.04 6.86
C ALA A 211 -19.59 -13.52 5.49
N PRO A 212 -20.13 -14.63 4.94
CA PRO A 212 -19.72 -15.15 3.63
C PRO A 212 -19.82 -14.13 2.48
N SER A 213 -20.68 -13.12 2.61
CA SER A 213 -20.84 -12.06 1.61
C SER A 213 -19.54 -11.29 1.35
N PHE A 214 -18.74 -11.01 2.38
CA PHE A 214 -17.44 -10.35 2.19
C PHE A 214 -16.44 -11.27 1.48
N LEU A 215 -16.42 -12.56 1.84
CA LEU A 215 -15.53 -13.56 1.21
C LEU A 215 -15.85 -13.77 -0.28
N GLN A 216 -17.11 -13.60 -0.66
CA GLN A 216 -17.53 -13.54 -2.06
C GLN A 216 -17.05 -12.26 -2.73
N THR A 217 -17.21 -11.10 -2.07
CA THR A 217 -16.72 -9.81 -2.61
C THR A 217 -15.21 -9.83 -2.87
N ILE A 218 -14.40 -10.33 -1.93
CA ILE A 218 -12.95 -10.40 -2.13
C ILE A 218 -12.54 -11.40 -3.22
N SER A 219 -13.34 -12.43 -3.45
CA SER A 219 -13.10 -13.37 -4.56
C SER A 219 -13.40 -12.75 -5.94
N ASN A 220 -14.09 -11.61 -5.98
CA ASN A 220 -14.34 -10.82 -7.19
C ASN A 220 -13.55 -9.49 -7.17
N TYR A 221 -12.44 -9.44 -6.43
CA TYR A 221 -11.63 -8.24 -6.30
C TYR A 221 -11.16 -7.74 -7.68
N ASN A 222 -11.31 -6.45 -7.98
CA ASN A 222 -10.89 -5.88 -9.26
C ASN A 222 -10.32 -4.48 -9.05
N HIS A 223 -9.04 -4.30 -9.36
CA HIS A 223 -8.35 -3.02 -9.20
C HIS A 223 -8.59 -2.13 -10.42
N GLN A 224 -9.17 -0.95 -10.18
CA GLN A 224 -9.64 -0.04 -11.23
C GLN A 224 -8.56 0.33 -12.26
N TYR A 225 -7.33 0.57 -11.82
CA TYR A 225 -6.23 1.01 -12.68
C TYR A 225 -5.39 -0.12 -13.25
N ARG A 226 -5.77 -1.38 -12.99
CA ARG A 226 -5.12 -2.59 -13.54
C ARG A 226 -3.58 -2.56 -13.47
N GLN A 227 -3.01 -2.00 -12.40
CA GLN A 227 -1.58 -2.07 -12.13
C GLN A 227 -1.12 -3.52 -12.25
N GLY A 228 0.02 -3.75 -12.89
CA GLY A 228 0.58 -5.08 -13.11
C GLY A 228 0.63 -5.97 -11.87
N GLY A 229 1.17 -5.44 -10.78
CA GLY A 229 1.21 -6.14 -9.49
C GLY A 229 -0.18 -6.44 -8.93
N MET A 230 -1.15 -5.54 -9.12
CA MET A 230 -2.52 -5.73 -8.67
C MET A 230 -3.29 -6.74 -9.53
N GLN A 231 -3.00 -6.85 -10.83
CA GLN A 231 -3.53 -7.94 -11.67
C GLN A 231 -3.03 -9.32 -11.20
N MET A 232 -1.79 -9.43 -10.71
CA MET A 232 -1.31 -10.66 -10.09
C MET A 232 -2.01 -10.96 -8.76
N VAL A 233 -2.31 -9.92 -7.97
CA VAL A 233 -3.12 -10.05 -6.75
C VAL A 233 -4.54 -10.53 -7.08
N GLU A 234 -5.15 -10.02 -8.14
CA GLU A 234 -6.46 -10.48 -8.64
C GLU A 234 -6.45 -11.98 -8.97
N ILE A 235 -5.46 -12.45 -9.73
CA ILE A 235 -5.30 -13.89 -10.05
C ILE A 235 -5.31 -14.72 -8.75
N ILE A 236 -4.55 -14.31 -7.73
CA ILE A 236 -4.50 -15.01 -6.45
C ILE A 236 -5.85 -14.95 -5.73
N LEU A 237 -6.47 -13.78 -5.66
CA LEU A 237 -7.74 -13.57 -4.97
C LEU A 237 -8.93 -14.24 -5.68
N HIS A 238 -8.89 -14.46 -6.99
CA HIS A 238 -9.94 -15.16 -7.74
C HIS A 238 -9.81 -16.68 -7.66
N THR A 239 -8.59 -17.19 -7.46
CA THR A 239 -8.32 -18.63 -7.48
C THR A 239 -8.92 -19.34 -6.26
N ALA A 240 -9.65 -20.44 -6.45
CA ALA A 240 -10.09 -21.31 -5.37
C ALA A 240 -8.97 -22.27 -4.93
N PHE A 241 -8.22 -21.91 -3.89
CA PHE A 241 -7.25 -22.80 -3.23
C PHE A 241 -7.90 -23.87 -2.35
N SER A 242 -9.12 -23.64 -1.86
CA SER A 242 -9.89 -24.61 -1.09
C SER A 242 -11.39 -24.52 -1.40
N LYS A 243 -12.11 -25.63 -1.20
CA LYS A 243 -13.58 -25.66 -1.25
C LYS A 243 -14.23 -25.01 -0.03
N ASP A 244 -13.54 -25.02 1.11
CA ASP A 244 -13.98 -24.31 2.31
C ASP A 244 -13.68 -22.81 2.13
N ILE A 245 -14.70 -21.96 2.22
CA ILE A 245 -14.59 -20.54 1.87
C ILE A 245 -13.66 -19.76 2.81
N TYR A 246 -13.59 -20.15 4.09
CA TYR A 246 -12.74 -19.49 5.08
C TYR A 246 -11.28 -19.94 4.92
N LEU A 247 -11.05 -21.24 4.77
CA LEU A 247 -9.73 -21.79 4.49
C LEU A 247 -9.20 -21.26 3.14
N ASN A 248 -10.07 -21.11 2.14
CA ASN A 248 -9.73 -20.52 0.85
C ASN A 248 -9.21 -19.08 1.02
N PHE A 249 -9.94 -18.24 1.76
CA PHE A 249 -9.49 -16.88 2.07
C PHE A 249 -8.18 -16.86 2.87
N GLN A 250 -8.05 -17.72 3.89
CA GLN A 250 -6.83 -17.83 4.68
C GLN A 250 -5.61 -18.18 3.82
N LEU A 251 -5.74 -19.18 2.94
CA LEU A 251 -4.67 -19.58 2.02
C LEU A 251 -4.32 -18.47 1.04
N LYS A 252 -5.31 -17.75 0.49
CA LYS A 252 -5.07 -16.57 -0.36
C LYS A 252 -4.25 -15.50 0.36
N ASN A 253 -4.66 -15.16 1.58
CA ASN A 253 -3.97 -14.15 2.39
C ASN A 253 -2.55 -14.59 2.77
N GLU A 254 -2.37 -15.84 3.21
CA GLU A 254 -1.05 -16.40 3.51
C GLU A 254 -0.13 -16.41 2.27
N PHE A 255 -0.67 -16.74 1.10
CA PHE A 255 0.06 -16.73 -0.16
C PHE A 255 0.45 -15.31 -0.58
N LEU A 256 -0.44 -14.32 -0.46
CA LEU A 256 -0.10 -12.91 -0.70
C LEU A 256 0.99 -12.42 0.26
N ILE A 257 0.91 -12.77 1.55
CA ILE A 257 1.94 -12.43 2.55
C ILE A 257 3.28 -13.08 2.21
N LEU A 258 3.28 -14.29 1.65
CA LEU A 258 4.50 -14.97 1.23
C LEU A 258 5.20 -14.23 0.07
N LEU A 259 4.42 -13.59 -0.81
CA LEU A 259 4.90 -12.96 -2.05
C LEU A 259 5.22 -11.46 -1.92
N ASP A 260 4.83 -10.82 -0.81
CA ASP A 260 4.99 -9.38 -0.60
C ASP A 260 6.40 -8.98 -0.09
N GLY A 261 6.89 -7.83 -0.54
CA GLY A 261 8.13 -7.19 -0.07
C GLY A 261 9.43 -7.99 -0.23
N LEU A 262 9.52 -8.89 -1.22
CA LEU A 262 10.64 -9.81 -1.38
C LEU A 262 11.89 -9.15 -2.02
N THR A 263 12.97 -9.09 -1.24
CA THR A 263 14.26 -8.51 -1.66
C THR A 263 15.41 -9.53 -1.60
N GLY A 264 16.54 -9.23 -2.27
CA GLY A 264 17.74 -10.10 -2.30
C GLY A 264 17.72 -11.26 -3.32
N LYS A 265 18.83 -11.99 -3.51
CA LYS A 265 18.91 -13.04 -4.54
C LYS A 265 18.22 -14.36 -4.13
N ASN A 266 18.33 -14.74 -2.86
CA ASN A 266 17.89 -16.04 -2.35
C ASN A 266 16.89 -15.87 -1.19
N PRO A 267 15.93 -16.80 -1.01
CA PRO A 267 14.99 -16.73 0.09
C PRO A 267 15.67 -16.95 1.45
N LYS A 268 15.09 -16.32 2.48
CA LYS A 268 15.45 -16.57 3.88
C LYS A 268 14.87 -17.92 4.33
N PRO A 269 15.50 -18.64 5.28
CA PRO A 269 14.95 -19.89 5.83
C PRO A 269 13.52 -19.77 6.37
N THR A 270 13.18 -18.61 6.95
CA THR A 270 11.83 -18.32 7.45
C THR A 270 10.79 -18.24 6.34
N TRP A 271 11.18 -17.79 5.14
CA TRP A 271 10.33 -17.78 3.96
C TRP A 271 10.06 -19.21 3.48
N ILE A 272 11.11 -20.04 3.38
CA ILE A 272 10.97 -21.45 2.93
C ILE A 272 10.05 -22.22 3.86
N LYS A 273 10.19 -22.04 5.18
CA LYS A 273 9.30 -22.67 6.17
C LYS A 273 7.83 -22.28 5.96
N LYS A 274 7.56 -20.99 5.69
CA LYS A 274 6.20 -20.51 5.40
C LYS A 274 5.67 -21.09 4.10
N TRP A 275 6.51 -21.11 3.05
CA TRP A 275 6.18 -21.69 1.76
C TRP A 275 5.77 -23.16 1.88
N LYS A 276 6.56 -24.00 2.54
CA LYS A 276 6.24 -25.44 2.71
C LYS A 276 4.91 -25.68 3.42
N ASN A 277 4.60 -24.88 4.45
CA ASN A 277 3.30 -24.98 5.13
C ASN A 277 2.13 -24.68 4.18
N ILE A 278 2.27 -23.64 3.35
CA ILE A 278 1.23 -23.26 2.38
C ILE A 278 1.12 -24.33 1.28
N GLN A 279 2.26 -24.80 0.76
CA GLN A 279 2.33 -25.79 -0.32
C GLN A 279 1.56 -27.07 0.02
N GLU A 280 1.71 -27.60 1.24
CA GLU A 280 1.03 -28.83 1.70
C GLU A 280 -0.50 -28.70 1.73
N ARG A 281 -1.04 -27.48 1.69
CA ARG A 281 -2.47 -27.17 1.84
C ARG A 281 -3.14 -26.75 0.53
N ILE A 282 -2.39 -26.62 -0.56
CA ILE A 282 -2.90 -26.23 -1.88
C ILE A 282 -2.68 -27.40 -2.85
N ASP A 283 -3.70 -27.72 -3.64
CA ASP A 283 -3.58 -28.72 -4.70
C ASP A 283 -2.52 -28.30 -5.74
N ASN A 284 -1.62 -29.21 -6.10
CA ASN A 284 -0.50 -28.92 -7.02
C ASN A 284 -0.96 -28.40 -8.39
N LYS A 285 -2.10 -28.88 -8.91
CA LYS A 285 -2.63 -28.43 -10.20
C LYS A 285 -3.17 -27.00 -10.09
N VAL A 286 -3.82 -26.67 -8.97
CA VAL A 286 -4.27 -25.29 -8.70
C VAL A 286 -3.07 -24.36 -8.55
N LEU A 287 -2.06 -24.77 -7.79
CA LEU A 287 -0.83 -24.01 -7.60
C LEU A 287 -0.12 -23.73 -8.94
N GLU A 288 0.08 -24.78 -9.75
CA GLU A 288 0.73 -24.66 -11.07
C GLU A 288 -0.03 -23.70 -12.00
N ASN A 289 -1.36 -23.75 -11.97
CA ASN A 289 -2.21 -22.86 -12.76
C ASN A 289 -2.06 -21.39 -12.33
N VAL A 290 -2.00 -21.11 -11.03
CA VAL A 290 -1.79 -19.75 -10.51
C VAL A 290 -0.41 -19.22 -10.88
N ILE A 291 0.63 -20.05 -10.66
CA ILE A 291 2.01 -19.71 -11.01
C ILE A 291 2.12 -19.35 -12.50
N SER A 292 1.58 -20.20 -13.37
CA SER A 292 1.64 -19.99 -14.83
C SER A 292 0.95 -18.70 -15.27
N GLN A 293 -0.21 -18.37 -14.67
CA GLN A 293 -0.92 -17.12 -14.96
C GLN A 293 -0.11 -15.89 -14.49
N ILE A 294 0.52 -15.94 -13.32
CA ILE A 294 1.37 -14.85 -12.84
C ILE A 294 2.61 -14.69 -13.73
N GLU A 295 3.25 -15.78 -14.14
CA GLU A 295 4.43 -15.75 -15.03
C GLU A 295 4.12 -15.15 -16.41
N ALA A 296 2.90 -15.34 -16.92
CA ALA A 296 2.44 -14.70 -18.15
C ALA A 296 2.46 -13.16 -18.07
N LEU A 297 2.36 -12.61 -16.85
CA LEU A 297 2.41 -11.19 -16.56
C LEU A 297 3.84 -10.67 -16.29
N LYS A 298 4.91 -11.42 -16.59
CA LYS A 298 6.30 -11.00 -16.31
C LYS A 298 6.74 -9.67 -16.95
N HIS A 299 6.06 -9.22 -18.00
CA HIS A 299 6.33 -7.95 -18.67
C HIS A 299 5.92 -6.75 -17.79
N TYR A 300 4.97 -6.94 -16.87
CA TYR A 300 4.54 -5.97 -15.87
C TYR A 300 5.53 -5.73 -14.72
N LYS A 301 6.81 -6.15 -14.85
CA LYS A 301 7.87 -5.66 -13.93
C LYS A 301 8.10 -4.16 -14.07
N ILE A 302 7.83 -3.63 -15.26
CA ILE A 302 7.75 -2.19 -15.51
C ILE A 302 6.34 -1.74 -15.11
N LEU A 303 6.20 -0.52 -14.62
CA LEU A 303 4.89 0.00 -14.21
C LEU A 303 4.01 0.28 -15.42
N HIS A 304 2.82 -0.32 -15.40
CA HIS A 304 1.73 -0.04 -16.32
C HIS A 304 0.48 0.33 -15.52
N LEU A 305 -0.21 1.40 -15.91
CA LEU A 305 -1.52 1.78 -15.35
C LEU A 305 -2.54 1.95 -16.47
N THR A 306 -3.79 1.59 -16.22
CA THR A 306 -4.90 1.83 -17.13
C THR A 306 -5.66 3.07 -16.69
N GLU A 307 -5.64 4.13 -17.50
CA GLU A 307 -6.45 5.33 -17.31
C GLU A 307 -7.41 5.50 -18.50
N GLU A 308 -8.70 5.69 -18.23
CA GLU A 308 -9.74 5.84 -19.27
C GLU A 308 -9.73 4.73 -20.34
N GLY A 309 -9.41 3.50 -19.95
CA GLY A 309 -9.34 2.34 -20.84
C GLY A 309 -8.08 2.26 -21.69
N LYS A 310 -7.09 3.14 -21.48
CA LYS A 310 -5.79 3.11 -22.15
C LYS A 310 -4.69 2.74 -21.16
N GLU A 311 -3.85 1.80 -21.58
CA GLU A 311 -2.66 1.43 -20.82
C GLU A 311 -1.53 2.45 -21.07
N ILE A 312 -0.95 2.92 -19.98
CA ILE A 312 0.17 3.87 -19.94
C ILE A 312 1.34 3.15 -19.29
N THR A 313 2.47 3.09 -20.01
CA THR A 313 3.72 2.51 -19.51
C THR A 313 4.61 3.61 -18.95
N TYR A 314 5.10 3.42 -17.72
CA TYR A 314 6.03 4.32 -17.07
C TYR A 314 7.41 3.70 -17.04
N ALA A 315 8.47 4.49 -17.22
CA ALA A 315 9.86 4.01 -17.20
C ALA A 315 10.39 3.72 -15.77
N ILE A 316 9.53 3.19 -14.90
CA ILE A 316 9.85 2.82 -13.51
C ILE A 316 9.38 1.39 -13.23
N SER A 317 9.90 0.80 -12.16
CA SER A 317 9.53 -0.55 -11.71
C SER A 317 8.14 -0.56 -11.07
N ASP A 318 7.39 -1.64 -11.27
CA ASP A 318 6.27 -2.02 -10.41
C ASP A 318 6.81 -2.91 -9.28
N ASP A 319 6.92 -2.34 -8.09
CA ASP A 319 7.52 -3.01 -6.93
C ASP A 319 6.69 -4.22 -6.46
N VAL A 320 5.36 -4.14 -6.57
CA VAL A 320 4.45 -5.24 -6.22
C VAL A 320 4.62 -6.39 -7.21
N ALA A 321 4.59 -6.09 -8.51
CA ALA A 321 4.79 -7.10 -9.56
C ALA A 321 6.17 -7.77 -9.44
N THR A 322 7.21 -6.96 -9.23
CA THR A 322 8.59 -7.43 -9.07
C THR A 322 8.73 -8.36 -7.88
N SER A 323 8.11 -8.01 -6.75
CA SER A 323 8.09 -8.86 -5.55
C SER A 323 7.36 -10.18 -5.80
N ILE A 324 6.16 -10.13 -6.39
CA ILE A 324 5.33 -11.32 -6.65
C ILE A 324 6.03 -12.28 -7.60
N LEU A 325 6.51 -11.79 -8.75
CA LEU A 325 7.21 -12.60 -9.75
C LEU A 325 8.45 -13.30 -9.18
N LYS A 326 9.14 -12.62 -8.27
CA LYS A 326 10.30 -13.19 -7.59
C LYS A 326 9.92 -14.29 -6.62
N GLY A 327 8.86 -14.11 -5.85
CA GLY A 327 8.34 -15.16 -4.99
C GLY A 327 7.91 -16.38 -5.81
N VAL A 328 7.25 -16.17 -6.94
CA VAL A 328 6.90 -17.23 -7.90
C VAL A 328 8.14 -17.93 -8.46
N GLN A 329 9.18 -17.19 -8.82
CA GLN A 329 10.46 -17.76 -9.25
C GLN A 329 11.05 -18.68 -8.16
N TRP A 330 11.10 -18.24 -6.90
CA TRP A 330 11.61 -19.08 -5.82
C TRP A 330 10.75 -20.33 -5.58
N ILE A 331 9.43 -20.22 -5.74
CA ILE A 331 8.52 -21.38 -5.69
C ILE A 331 8.87 -22.37 -6.80
N ARG A 332 9.04 -21.90 -8.04
CA ARG A 332 9.44 -22.74 -9.18
C ARG A 332 10.76 -23.47 -8.91
N GLU A 333 11.77 -22.74 -8.47
CA GLU A 333 13.09 -23.28 -8.15
C GLU A 333 13.00 -24.35 -7.05
N ASP A 334 12.14 -24.17 -6.05
CA ASP A 334 11.93 -25.16 -4.99
C ASP A 334 11.23 -26.43 -5.52
N LEU A 335 10.20 -26.26 -6.35
CA LEU A 335 9.49 -27.35 -6.99
C LEU A 335 10.38 -28.16 -7.95
N SER A 336 11.34 -27.52 -8.61
CA SER A 336 12.33 -28.18 -9.47
C SER A 336 13.57 -28.68 -8.72
N GLY A 337 13.67 -28.46 -7.40
CA GLY A 337 14.83 -28.85 -6.59
C GLY A 337 16.11 -28.04 -6.86
N THR A 338 15.99 -26.87 -7.49
CA THR A 338 17.11 -25.97 -7.85
C THR A 338 17.27 -24.78 -6.91
N LEU A 339 16.35 -24.60 -5.94
CA LEU A 339 16.38 -23.46 -5.03
C LEU A 339 17.61 -23.49 -4.10
N ILE A 340 18.42 -22.44 -4.20
CA ILE A 340 19.55 -22.23 -3.29
C ILE A 340 19.08 -21.34 -2.12
N ALA A 341 18.76 -21.95 -0.99
CA ALA A 341 18.44 -21.23 0.24
C ALA A 341 19.68 -20.48 0.77
N LYS A 342 19.51 -19.27 1.33
CA LYS A 342 20.54 -18.73 2.23
C LYS A 342 20.61 -19.65 3.44
N THR A 343 21.67 -20.46 3.54
CA THR A 343 22.01 -21.10 4.81
C THR A 343 22.23 -19.98 5.83
N SER A 344 21.49 -20.02 6.93
CA SER A 344 21.64 -19.08 8.03
C SER A 344 23.01 -19.25 8.67
N LYS A 345 24.03 -18.61 8.09
CA LYS A 345 25.33 -18.20 8.65
C LYS A 345 26.22 -17.74 7.48
N THR A 346 26.04 -16.50 7.07
CA THR A 346 27.13 -15.73 6.45
C THR A 346 27.09 -14.38 7.13
N LYS A 347 27.82 -14.29 8.26
CA LYS A 347 28.37 -12.99 8.68
C LYS A 347 29.21 -12.54 7.49
N GLU A 348 29.06 -11.29 7.06
CA GLU A 348 30.07 -10.67 6.20
C GLU A 348 31.42 -10.86 6.92
N GLU A 349 32.31 -11.63 6.30
CA GLU A 349 33.66 -11.85 6.83
C GLU A 349 34.36 -10.48 6.79
N THR A 350 34.64 -9.90 7.96
CA THR A 350 35.43 -8.67 8.03
C THR A 350 36.84 -8.96 7.50
N PRO A 351 37.57 -7.96 6.98
CA PRO A 351 38.96 -8.14 6.52
C PRO A 351 39.86 -8.84 7.56
N GLU A 352 39.65 -8.54 8.84
CA GLU A 352 40.34 -9.18 9.97
C GLU A 352 40.03 -10.68 10.11
N MET A 353 38.78 -11.09 9.86
CA MET A 353 38.38 -12.51 9.87
C MET A 353 38.97 -13.26 8.68
N MET A 354 39.03 -12.61 7.51
CA MET A 354 39.64 -13.18 6.31
C MET A 354 41.16 -13.37 6.47
N GLN A 355 41.86 -12.37 7.03
CA GLN A 355 43.29 -12.48 7.37
C GLN A 355 43.56 -13.62 8.37
N LYS A 356 42.72 -13.75 9.41
CA LYS A 356 42.86 -14.82 10.40
C LYS A 356 42.69 -16.21 9.78
N LYS A 357 41.74 -16.36 8.85
CA LYS A 357 41.46 -17.62 8.16
C LYS A 357 42.59 -18.02 7.21
N ILE A 358 43.10 -17.07 6.42
CA ILE A 358 44.25 -17.33 5.52
C ILE A 358 45.49 -17.72 6.33
N LYS A 359 45.71 -17.09 7.50
CA LYS A 359 46.80 -17.45 8.39
C LYS A 359 46.67 -18.89 8.93
N GLN A 360 45.46 -19.31 9.30
CA GLN A 360 45.19 -20.69 9.72
C GLN A 360 45.40 -21.68 8.57
N GLU A 361 44.96 -21.37 7.36
CA GLU A 361 45.18 -22.22 6.18
C GLU A 361 46.66 -22.35 5.83
N LEU A 362 47.47 -21.29 6.02
CA LEU A 362 48.93 -21.35 5.86
C LEU A 362 49.60 -22.23 6.92
N GLU A 363 49.14 -22.19 8.17
CA GLU A 363 49.62 -23.04 9.26
C GLU A 363 49.29 -24.53 9.01
N GLU A 364 48.08 -24.83 8.55
CA GLU A 364 47.68 -26.19 8.16
C GLU A 364 48.47 -26.69 6.94
N LEU A 365 48.70 -25.83 5.95
CA LEU A 365 49.48 -26.17 4.76
C LEU A 365 50.95 -26.50 5.12
N LEU A 366 51.53 -25.76 6.07
CA LEU A 366 52.86 -26.05 6.61
C LEU A 366 52.88 -27.37 7.38
N LEU A 367 51.84 -27.65 8.17
CA LEU A 367 51.70 -28.92 8.88
C LEU A 367 51.62 -30.10 7.90
N GLN A 368 50.80 -30.00 6.84
CA GLN A 368 50.69 -31.02 5.80
C GLN A 368 52.02 -31.29 5.09
N LYS A 369 52.81 -30.25 4.79
CA LYS A 369 54.15 -30.39 4.23
C LYS A 369 55.10 -31.11 5.20
N THR A 370 55.06 -30.72 6.48
CA THR A 370 55.95 -31.28 7.51
C THR A 370 55.64 -32.75 7.80
N GLN A 371 54.38 -33.15 7.66
CA GLN A 371 53.92 -34.54 7.75
C GLN A 371 54.16 -35.35 6.47
N GLY A 372 54.70 -34.74 5.41
CA GLY A 372 54.97 -35.40 4.12
C GLY A 372 53.73 -35.65 3.26
N ASN A 373 52.58 -35.09 3.62
CA ASN A 373 51.31 -35.26 2.90
C ASN A 373 51.27 -34.50 1.58
N ILE A 374 52.12 -33.49 1.42
CA ILE A 374 52.31 -32.74 0.17
C ILE A 374 53.80 -32.51 -0.09
N ASP A 375 54.19 -32.52 -1.38
CA ASP A 375 55.56 -32.24 -1.78
C ASP A 375 55.89 -30.72 -1.70
N LEU A 376 57.18 -30.40 -1.77
CA LEU A 376 57.68 -29.02 -1.67
C LEU A 376 57.13 -28.12 -2.79
N LYS A 377 56.94 -28.67 -4.00
CA LYS A 377 56.48 -27.90 -5.16
C LYS A 377 55.01 -27.49 -4.99
N MET A 378 54.18 -28.42 -4.55
CA MET A 378 52.77 -28.22 -4.24
C MET A 378 52.57 -27.26 -3.05
N TYR A 379 53.40 -27.39 -2.01
CA TYR A 379 53.41 -26.46 -0.88
C TYR A 379 53.72 -25.02 -1.33
N LEU A 380 54.77 -24.82 -2.13
CA LEU A 380 55.17 -23.48 -2.59
C LEU A 380 54.12 -22.85 -3.50
N LEU A 381 53.45 -23.63 -4.35
CA LEU A 381 52.39 -23.14 -5.23
C LEU A 381 51.18 -22.66 -4.42
N LYS A 382 50.64 -23.51 -3.53
CA LYS A 382 49.47 -23.18 -2.70
C LYS A 382 49.75 -22.04 -1.73
N LYS A 383 50.95 -22.00 -1.15
CA LYS A 383 51.39 -20.90 -0.29
C LYS A 383 51.35 -19.56 -1.04
N LYS A 384 51.88 -19.53 -2.27
CA LYS A 384 51.89 -18.32 -3.11
C LYS A 384 50.49 -17.85 -3.50
N GLU A 385 49.55 -18.78 -3.70
CA GLU A 385 48.14 -18.45 -3.97
C GLU A 385 47.48 -17.80 -2.75
N LEU A 386 47.67 -18.36 -1.56
CA LEU A 386 47.15 -17.82 -0.30
C LEU A 386 47.75 -16.45 0.05
N GLU A 387 49.07 -16.28 -0.17
CA GLU A 387 49.75 -15.00 0.08
C GLU A 387 49.31 -13.88 -0.88
N LYS A 388 48.91 -14.19 -2.12
CA LYS A 388 48.36 -13.18 -3.05
C LYS A 388 47.05 -12.57 -2.53
N ILE A 389 46.24 -13.35 -1.83
CA ILE A 389 44.96 -12.90 -1.26
C ILE A 389 45.20 -11.93 -0.08
N LEU A 390 46.37 -11.99 0.56
CA LEU A 390 46.77 -11.08 1.65
C LEU A 390 47.30 -9.72 1.16
N VAL A 391 47.65 -9.56 -0.12
CA VAL A 391 48.37 -8.38 -0.65
C VAL A 391 47.48 -7.47 -1.52
N THR A 392 46.22 -7.83 -1.74
CA THR A 392 45.24 -6.91 -2.35
C THR A 392 44.72 -5.91 -1.32
N ASP A 393 45.34 -4.74 -1.29
CA ASP A 393 44.75 -3.48 -0.76
C ASP A 393 43.59 -3.02 -1.66
#